data_AF-A0A0G0X9H6-F1
#
_entry.id   AF-A0A0G0X9H6-F1
#
_cell.length_a   1.000
_cell.length_b   1.000
_cell.length_c   1.000
_cell.angle_alpha   90.00
_cell.angle_beta   90.00
_cell.angle_gamma   90.00
#
_symmetry.space_group_name_H-M   'P 1'
#
loop_
_entity.id
_entity.type
_entity.pdbx_description
1 polymer ?
#
loop_
_entity_poly.entity_id
_entity_poly.type
_entity_poly.pdbx_seq_one_letter_code
_entity_poly.pdbx_strand_id
1 'polypeptide(L)'
;MVFSVRDLESELKPIAMFIILDFIWNRVKRTLKKRLLIVDEAWYLMKQKDAANFLYGIAKRARKYYLGLTTITQDVEDFLNSDHGKAIVTNSSIQILLKQSPAAIDKISETFYLSGGEKHLLLSADVGEGLFFAGSSHVAVRVVASPEEYELVTTTPSEILEQQNKAAEISDVPPISPPPNQ
;
A
#
# COMPACT_ATOMS: atom_id res chain seq x y z
N MET A 1 -3.29 -11.24 -10.36
CA MET A 1 -3.56 -12.25 -9.31
C MET A 1 -3.61 -11.48 -8.01
N VAL A 2 -4.69 -11.64 -7.24
CA VAL A 2 -4.93 -10.93 -5.99
C VAL A 2 -5.28 -11.97 -4.94
N PHE A 3 -4.71 -11.84 -3.74
CA PHE A 3 -5.04 -12.66 -2.58
C PHE A 3 -5.58 -11.72 -1.51
N SER A 4 -6.79 -11.99 -1.01
CA SER A 4 -7.37 -11.24 0.10
C SER A 4 -7.08 -11.96 1.41
N VAL A 5 -6.60 -11.21 2.40
CA VAL A 5 -6.45 -11.65 3.80
C VAL A 5 -7.37 -10.87 4.74
N ARG A 6 -8.38 -10.18 4.18
CA ARG A 6 -9.26 -9.26 4.90
C ARG A 6 -10.00 -9.95 6.05
N ASP A 7 -10.59 -11.10 5.75
CA ASP A 7 -11.48 -11.84 6.65
C ASP A 7 -10.73 -12.82 7.58
N LEU A 8 -9.39 -12.77 7.57
CA LEU A 8 -8.57 -13.57 8.49
C LEU A 8 -8.41 -12.86 9.82
N GLU A 9 -8.47 -13.64 10.90
CA GLU A 9 -8.08 -13.18 12.23
C GLU A 9 -6.65 -12.64 12.22
N SER A 10 -6.41 -11.61 13.04
CA SER A 10 -5.17 -10.84 13.02
C SER A 10 -3.93 -11.70 13.34
N GLU A 11 -4.11 -12.72 14.17
CA GLU A 11 -3.10 -13.70 14.56
C GLU A 11 -2.72 -14.64 13.41
N LEU A 12 -3.63 -14.90 12.49
CA LEU A 12 -3.42 -15.80 11.35
C LEU A 12 -2.80 -15.10 10.15
N LYS A 13 -2.97 -13.78 10.03
CA LYS A 13 -2.47 -12.98 8.89
C LYS A 13 -0.97 -13.17 8.62
N PRO A 14 -0.04 -13.13 9.60
CA PRO A 14 1.39 -13.33 9.33
C PRO A 14 1.70 -14.67 8.65
N ILE A 15 1.09 -15.76 9.15
CA ILE A 15 1.30 -17.12 8.63
C ILE A 15 0.69 -17.25 7.22
N ALA A 16 -0.54 -16.77 7.03
CA ALA A 16 -1.21 -16.79 5.74
C ALA A 16 -0.43 -16.00 4.68
N MET A 17 0.02 -14.78 5.01
CA MET A 17 0.81 -13.95 4.12
C MET A 17 2.15 -14.61 3.77
N PHE A 18 2.80 -15.27 4.73
CA PHE A 18 4.03 -16.05 4.46
C PHE A 18 3.80 -17.16 3.43
N ILE A 19 2.74 -17.97 3.60
CA ILE A 19 2.40 -19.06 2.67
C ILE A 19 2.09 -18.49 1.27
N ILE A 20 1.31 -17.41 1.19
CA ILE A 20 0.98 -16.73 -0.07
C ILE A 20 2.25 -16.21 -0.75
N LEU A 21 3.14 -15.56 -0.01
CA LEU A 21 4.41 -15.06 -0.54
C LEU A 21 5.29 -16.19 -1.05
N ASP A 22 5.38 -17.32 -0.35
CA ASP A 22 6.16 -18.47 -0.82
C ASP A 22 5.59 -19.06 -2.11
N PHE A 23 4.27 -19.21 -2.18
CA PHE A 23 3.59 -19.63 -3.41
C PHE A 23 3.91 -18.69 -4.59
N ILE A 24 3.77 -17.37 -4.38
CA ILE A 24 4.06 -16.37 -5.41
C ILE A 24 5.53 -16.43 -5.81
N TRP A 25 6.45 -16.50 -4.84
CA TRP A 25 7.88 -16.54 -5.10
C TRP A 25 8.29 -17.77 -5.91
N ASN A 26 7.77 -18.94 -5.57
CA ASN A 26 7.98 -20.17 -6.35
C ASN A 26 7.42 -20.06 -7.77
N ARG A 27 6.27 -19.39 -7.95
CA ARG A 27 5.72 -19.12 -9.28
C ARG A 27 6.55 -18.12 -10.08
N VAL A 28 7.11 -17.10 -9.44
CA VAL A 28 7.98 -16.09 -10.10
C VAL A 28 9.23 -16.75 -10.66
N LYS A 29 9.89 -17.61 -9.86
CA LYS A 29 11.13 -18.30 -10.25
C LYS A 29 10.97 -19.23 -11.47
N ARG A 30 9.77 -19.77 -11.72
CA ARG A 30 9.52 -20.73 -12.82
C ARG A 30 9.57 -20.11 -14.21
N THR A 31 9.26 -18.82 -14.34
CA THR A 31 9.22 -18.16 -15.65
C THR A 31 9.69 -16.73 -15.51
N LEU A 32 10.78 -16.42 -16.21
CA LEU A 32 11.41 -15.12 -16.21
C LEU A 32 10.59 -14.14 -17.07
N LYS A 33 9.82 -13.27 -16.41
CA LYS A 33 9.05 -12.20 -17.06
C LYS A 33 8.80 -11.06 -16.10
N LYS A 34 8.61 -9.85 -16.64
CA LYS A 34 8.32 -8.63 -15.85
C LYS A 34 7.03 -8.81 -15.05
N ARG A 35 7.10 -8.58 -13.73
CA ARG A 35 5.97 -8.62 -12.81
C ARG A 35 6.18 -7.60 -11.69
N LEU A 36 5.08 -7.19 -11.04
CA LEU A 36 5.09 -6.43 -9.81
C LEU A 36 4.43 -7.27 -8.72
N LEU A 37 5.08 -7.41 -7.57
CA LEU A 37 4.53 -7.96 -6.35
C LEU A 37 4.26 -6.80 -5.39
N ILE A 38 2.99 -6.58 -5.08
CA ILE A 38 2.55 -5.60 -4.10
C ILE A 38 2.14 -6.37 -2.85
N VAL A 39 2.73 -6.01 -1.71
CA VAL A 39 2.41 -6.57 -0.39
C VAL A 39 1.81 -5.45 0.44
N ASP A 40 0.50 -5.49 0.57
CA ASP A 40 -0.23 -4.57 1.44
C ASP A 40 -0.19 -5.05 2.89
N GLU A 41 -0.26 -4.12 3.84
CA GLU A 41 -0.12 -4.35 5.29
C GLU A 41 1.10 -5.22 5.63
N ALA A 42 2.23 -4.93 4.98
CA ALA A 42 3.43 -5.77 5.07
C ALA A 42 4.05 -5.81 6.50
N TRP A 43 3.61 -4.95 7.41
CA TRP A 43 4.01 -4.95 8.82
C TRP A 43 3.62 -6.24 9.55
N TYR A 44 2.55 -6.94 9.14
CA TYR A 44 2.21 -8.25 9.72
C TYR A 44 3.35 -9.26 9.57
N LEU A 45 4.11 -9.19 8.48
CA LEU A 45 5.27 -10.06 8.25
C LEU A 45 6.44 -9.70 9.15
N MET A 46 6.53 -8.44 9.61
CA MET A 46 7.61 -7.98 10.50
C MET A 46 7.46 -8.56 11.91
N LYS A 47 6.25 -8.96 12.32
CA LYS A 47 5.97 -9.58 13.63
C LYS A 47 6.64 -10.94 13.83
N GLN A 48 6.95 -11.66 12.74
CA GLN A 48 7.59 -12.97 12.79
C GLN A 48 8.94 -12.93 12.09
N LYS A 49 9.99 -13.32 12.80
CA LYS A 49 11.37 -13.25 12.31
C LYS A 49 11.58 -14.00 10.99
N ASP A 50 10.99 -15.17 10.83
CA ASP A 50 11.13 -15.97 9.62
C ASP A 50 10.39 -15.37 8.42
N ALA A 51 9.21 -14.80 8.66
CA ALA A 51 8.44 -14.09 7.63
C ALA A 51 9.15 -12.81 7.16
N ALA A 52 9.69 -12.03 8.10
CA ALA A 52 10.50 -10.85 7.81
C ALA A 52 11.76 -11.20 7.00
N ASN A 53 12.47 -12.26 7.42
CA ASN A 53 13.62 -12.81 6.70
C ASN A 53 13.27 -13.22 5.27
N PHE A 54 12.11 -13.84 5.09
CA PHE A 54 11.67 -14.30 3.79
C PHE A 54 11.36 -13.12 2.84
N LEU A 55 10.62 -12.12 3.31
CA LEU A 55 10.36 -10.90 2.54
C LEU A 55 11.66 -10.17 2.18
N TYR A 56 12.59 -10.05 3.13
CA TYR A 56 13.92 -9.48 2.88
C TYR A 56 14.69 -10.29 1.82
N GLY A 57 14.64 -11.62 1.90
CA GLY A 57 15.23 -12.51 0.91
C GLY A 57 14.62 -12.35 -0.49
N ILE A 58 13.32 -12.05 -0.60
CA ILE A 58 12.67 -11.69 -1.87
C ILE A 58 13.22 -10.35 -2.35
N ALA A 59 13.21 -9.32 -1.50
CA ALA A 59 13.67 -7.97 -1.83
C ALA A 59 15.08 -7.96 -2.45
N LYS A 60 16.04 -8.70 -1.86
CA LYS A 60 17.42 -8.79 -2.40
C LYS A 60 17.54 -9.50 -3.76
N ARG A 61 16.58 -10.35 -4.11
CA ARG A 61 16.64 -11.22 -5.29
C ARG A 61 15.67 -10.80 -6.39
N ALA A 62 14.65 -10.00 -6.09
CA ALA A 62 13.55 -9.67 -6.98
C ALA A 62 14.02 -9.20 -8.37
N ARG A 63 15.04 -8.33 -8.41
CA ARG A 63 15.65 -7.82 -9.66
C ARG A 63 16.15 -8.93 -10.59
N LYS A 64 16.75 -10.01 -10.05
CA LYS A 64 17.26 -11.14 -10.84
C LYS A 64 16.14 -11.92 -11.56
N TYR A 65 14.89 -11.74 -11.13
CA TYR A 65 13.72 -12.43 -11.67
C TYR A 65 12.75 -11.48 -12.40
N TYR A 66 13.18 -10.26 -12.75
CA TYR A 66 12.32 -9.19 -13.28
C TYR A 66 11.07 -8.92 -12.42
N LEU A 67 11.22 -9.05 -11.10
CA LEU A 67 10.18 -8.74 -10.14
C LEU A 67 10.46 -7.38 -9.51
N GLY A 68 9.51 -6.46 -9.60
CA GLY A 68 9.43 -5.32 -8.68
C GLY A 68 8.74 -5.74 -7.39
N LEU A 69 9.25 -5.33 -6.24
CA LEU A 69 8.60 -5.51 -4.94
C LEU A 69 8.16 -4.14 -4.42
N THR A 70 6.89 -4.02 -4.07
CA THR A 70 6.31 -2.85 -3.41
C THR A 70 5.70 -3.31 -2.10
N THR A 71 6.12 -2.72 -0.99
CA THR A 71 5.54 -2.94 0.33
C THR A 71 4.77 -1.70 0.76
N ILE A 72 3.54 -1.88 1.23
CA ILE A 72 2.70 -0.81 1.75
C ILE A 72 2.46 -1.10 3.23
N THR A 73 2.57 -0.07 4.07
CA THR A 73 2.33 -0.15 5.50
C THR A 73 1.79 1.19 6.00
N GLN A 74 0.89 1.14 6.98
CA GLN A 74 0.40 2.33 7.67
C GLN A 74 1.38 2.80 8.75
N ASP A 75 2.03 1.84 9.40
CA ASP A 75 3.04 2.10 10.41
C ASP A 75 4.43 1.70 9.88
N VAL A 76 5.26 2.70 9.65
CA VAL A 76 6.64 2.47 9.21
C VAL A 76 7.52 2.04 10.39
N GLU A 77 7.16 2.36 11.64
CA GLU A 77 7.97 2.03 12.81
C GLU A 77 8.16 0.53 12.97
N ASP A 78 7.15 -0.27 12.62
CA ASP A 78 7.24 -1.74 12.60
C ASP A 78 8.37 -2.24 11.70
N PHE A 79 8.60 -1.58 10.56
CA PHE A 79 9.74 -1.87 9.70
C PHE A 79 11.04 -1.37 10.32
N LEU A 80 11.04 -0.17 10.89
CA LEU A 80 12.25 0.43 11.44
C LEU A 80 12.75 -0.23 12.73
N ASN A 81 11.88 -0.93 13.45
CA ASN A 81 12.21 -1.73 14.63
C ASN A 81 12.86 -3.08 14.30
N SER A 82 12.85 -3.48 13.02
CA SER A 82 13.42 -4.75 12.55
C SER A 82 14.62 -4.48 11.64
N ASP A 83 15.74 -5.16 11.86
CA ASP A 83 16.91 -5.06 10.98
C ASP A 83 16.55 -5.39 9.52
N HIS A 84 15.67 -6.38 9.32
CA HIS A 84 15.18 -6.78 8.01
C HIS A 84 14.26 -5.71 7.41
N GLY A 85 13.35 -5.15 8.21
CA GLY A 85 12.45 -4.09 7.76
C GLY A 85 13.21 -2.83 7.36
N LYS A 86 14.16 -2.37 8.20
CA LYS A 86 15.06 -1.26 7.91
C LYS A 86 15.85 -1.49 6.62
N ALA A 87 16.32 -2.71 6.39
CA ALA A 87 17.01 -3.04 5.15
C ALA A 87 16.10 -3.07 3.92
N ILE A 88 14.84 -3.49 4.04
CA ILE A 88 13.86 -3.42 2.94
C ILE A 88 13.60 -1.96 2.55
N VAL A 89 13.37 -1.11 3.55
CA VAL A 89 13.13 0.32 3.35
C VAL A 89 14.34 0.98 2.69
N THR A 90 15.52 0.90 3.28
CA THR A 90 16.73 1.61 2.80
C THR A 90 17.24 1.13 1.44
N ASN A 91 16.95 -0.12 1.03
CA ASN A 91 17.33 -0.63 -0.29
C ASN A 91 16.24 -0.42 -1.36
N SER A 92 15.09 0.16 -1.00
CA SER A 92 14.05 0.48 -1.97
C SER A 92 14.48 1.67 -2.83
N SER A 93 14.48 1.49 -4.16
CA SER A 93 14.90 2.54 -5.10
C SER A 93 13.90 3.69 -5.22
N ILE A 94 12.64 3.42 -4.87
CA ILE A 94 11.53 4.37 -4.83
C ILE A 94 10.85 4.22 -3.49
N GLN A 95 10.57 5.34 -2.84
CA GLN A 95 9.79 5.39 -1.60
C GLN A 95 8.77 6.52 -1.71
N ILE A 96 7.62 6.33 -1.06
CA ILE A 96 6.61 7.38 -0.91
C ILE A 96 6.28 7.44 0.57
N LEU A 97 6.53 8.60 1.20
CA LEU A 97 6.10 8.88 2.56
C LEU A 97 4.94 9.86 2.49
N LEU A 98 3.75 9.42 2.88
CA LEU A 98 2.59 10.30 3.06
C LEU A 98 2.64 10.93 4.46
N LYS A 99 1.59 11.67 4.84
CA LYS A 99 1.44 12.25 6.17
C LYS A 99 1.86 11.30 7.30
N GLN A 100 2.70 11.78 8.21
CA GLN A 100 3.22 11.01 9.35
C GLN A 100 2.72 11.56 10.68
N SER A 101 2.67 10.71 11.70
CA SER A 101 2.32 11.14 13.05
C SER A 101 3.48 11.91 13.71
N PRO A 102 3.19 12.89 14.60
CA PRO A 102 4.23 13.56 15.39
C PRO A 102 5.05 12.62 16.26
N ALA A 103 4.52 11.45 16.61
CA ALA A 103 5.22 10.46 17.43
C ALA A 103 6.32 9.72 16.66
N ALA A 104 6.08 9.40 15.38
CA ALA A 104 7.02 8.63 14.56
C ALA A 104 8.00 9.52 13.75
N ILE A 105 7.69 10.81 13.60
CA ILE A 105 8.37 11.69 12.65
C ILE A 105 9.88 11.82 12.89
N ASP A 106 10.35 11.82 14.14
CA ASP A 106 11.78 11.99 14.44
C ASP A 106 12.59 10.79 13.93
N LYS A 107 12.12 9.58 14.22
CA LYS A 107 12.74 8.34 13.78
C LYS A 107 12.73 8.19 12.25
N ILE A 108 11.63 8.61 11.62
CA ILE A 108 11.51 8.66 10.16
C ILE A 108 12.49 9.68 9.60
N SER A 109 12.58 10.87 10.21
CA SER A 109 13.49 11.92 9.75
C SER A 109 14.94 11.47 9.77
N GLU A 110 15.36 10.77 10.82
CA GLU A 110 16.69 10.18 10.92
C GLU A 110 16.92 9.07 9.88
N THR A 111 15.95 8.15 9.73
CA THR A 111 16.11 6.99 8.84
C THR A 111 16.19 7.39 7.36
N PHE A 112 15.36 8.36 6.96
CA PHE A 112 15.24 8.80 5.57
C PHE A 112 16.05 10.08 5.28
N TYR A 113 16.86 10.54 6.24
CA TYR A 113 17.70 11.74 6.12
C TYR A 113 16.91 13.00 5.70
N LEU A 114 15.75 13.20 6.32
CA LEU A 114 14.88 14.32 6.01
C LEU A 114 15.46 15.63 6.57
N SER A 115 15.40 16.67 5.75
CA SER A 115 15.59 18.05 6.18
C SER A 115 14.46 18.50 7.11
N GLY A 116 14.69 19.59 7.84
CA GLY A 116 13.65 20.19 8.68
C GLY A 116 12.41 20.62 7.89
N GLY A 117 12.58 21.04 6.64
CA GLY A 117 11.47 21.41 5.74
C GLY A 117 10.64 20.20 5.30
N GLU A 118 11.30 19.10 4.91
CA GLU A 118 10.66 17.83 4.58
C GLU A 118 9.91 17.23 5.76
N LYS A 119 10.52 17.29 6.95
CA LYS A 119 9.88 16.91 8.20
C LYS A 119 8.59 17.70 8.44
N HIS A 120 8.66 19.03 8.30
CA HIS A 120 7.50 19.89 8.47
C HIS A 120 6.40 19.58 7.45
N LEU A 121 6.77 19.35 6.19
CA LEU A 121 5.85 18.97 5.13
C LEU A 121 5.10 17.68 5.47
N LEU A 122 5.78 16.62 5.94
CA LEU A 122 5.11 15.37 6.30
C LEU A 122 4.16 15.51 7.51
N LEU A 123 4.39 16.48 8.40
CA LEU A 123 3.52 16.74 9.54
C LEU A 123 2.27 17.54 9.15
N SER A 124 2.41 18.48 8.21
CA SER A 124 1.32 19.35 7.75
C SER A 124 0.58 18.83 6.52
N ALA A 125 1.07 17.77 5.87
CA ALA A 125 0.49 17.18 4.65
C ALA A 125 -0.99 16.82 4.82
N ASP A 126 -1.76 17.07 3.77
CA ASP A 126 -3.13 16.59 3.64
C ASP A 126 -3.20 15.17 3.06
N VAL A 127 -4.40 14.60 3.00
CA VAL A 127 -4.62 13.28 2.40
C VAL A 127 -4.19 13.30 0.94
N GLY A 128 -3.30 12.36 0.58
CA GLY A 128 -2.71 12.27 -0.77
C GLY A 128 -1.45 13.10 -0.97
N GLU A 129 -1.04 13.91 0.01
CA GLU A 129 0.21 14.68 -0.05
C GLU A 129 1.35 14.00 0.72
N GLY A 130 2.58 14.20 0.25
CA GLY A 130 3.75 13.58 0.85
C GLY A 130 5.06 13.86 0.10
N LEU A 131 6.05 13.02 0.37
CA LEU A 131 7.37 13.03 -0.26
C LEU A 131 7.57 11.78 -1.12
N PHE A 132 8.08 11.99 -2.32
CA PHE A 132 8.52 10.94 -3.23
C PHE A 132 10.04 10.95 -3.34
N PHE A 133 10.63 9.78 -3.11
CA PHE A 133 12.06 9.54 -3.11
C PHE A 133 12.41 8.73 -4.35
N ALA A 134 13.37 9.22 -5.12
CA ALA A 134 13.98 8.48 -6.23
C ALA A 134 15.51 8.55 -6.08
N GLY A 135 16.08 7.51 -5.47
CA GLY A 135 17.47 7.54 -5.05
C GLY A 135 17.70 8.66 -4.03
N SER A 136 18.58 9.61 -4.36
CA SER A 136 18.89 10.78 -3.50
C SER A 136 18.01 12.00 -3.75
N SER A 137 17.07 11.93 -4.70
CA SER A 137 16.17 13.04 -5.02
C SER A 137 14.88 12.92 -4.23
N HIS A 138 14.53 13.96 -3.49
CA HIS A 138 13.30 14.06 -2.74
C HIS A 138 12.44 15.19 -3.31
N VAL A 139 11.18 14.90 -3.59
CA VAL A 139 10.25 15.88 -4.13
C VAL A 139 8.90 15.79 -3.41
N ALA A 140 8.28 16.93 -3.16
CA ALA A 140 6.91 16.98 -2.69
C ALA A 140 5.98 16.47 -3.79
N VAL A 141 5.01 15.63 -3.42
CA VAL A 141 4.03 15.07 -4.34
C VAL A 141 2.63 15.19 -3.79
N ARG A 142 1.66 15.28 -4.69
CA ARG A 142 0.24 15.18 -4.42
C ARG A 142 -0.39 14.19 -5.37
N VAL A 143 -0.99 13.15 -4.82
CA VAL A 143 -1.73 12.14 -5.55
C VAL A 143 -3.19 12.57 -5.60
N VAL A 144 -3.74 12.62 -6.82
CA VAL A 144 -5.13 12.99 -7.06
C VAL A 144 -5.75 11.87 -7.89
N ALA A 145 -6.85 11.31 -7.39
CA ALA A 145 -7.67 10.36 -8.14
C ALA A 145 -8.65 11.13 -9.02
N SER A 146 -8.92 10.62 -10.22
CA SER A 146 -10.07 11.07 -11.01
C SER A 146 -11.37 10.77 -10.27
N PRO A 147 -12.48 11.48 -10.55
CA PRO A 147 -13.78 11.19 -9.95
C PRO A 147 -14.18 9.73 -10.11
N GLU A 148 -13.95 9.15 -11.30
CA GLU A 148 -14.29 7.76 -11.60
C GLU A 148 -13.44 6.78 -10.79
N GLU A 149 -12.14 7.03 -10.63
CA GLU A 149 -11.27 6.22 -9.77
C GLU A 149 -11.69 6.31 -8.31
N TYR A 150 -12.01 7.52 -7.84
CA TYR A 150 -12.37 7.78 -6.45
C TYR A 150 -13.65 7.04 -6.05
N GLU A 151 -14.69 7.10 -6.89
CA GLU A 151 -15.94 6.37 -6.65
C GLU A 151 -15.73 4.86 -6.56
N LEU A 152 -14.82 4.30 -7.36
CA LEU A 152 -14.53 2.87 -7.39
C LEU A 152 -13.74 2.38 -6.17
N VAL A 153 -12.88 3.22 -5.58
CA VAL A 153 -11.92 2.79 -4.55
C VAL A 153 -12.15 3.41 -3.18
N THR A 154 -13.12 4.32 -3.03
CA THR A 154 -13.39 4.94 -1.73
C THR A 154 -13.69 3.89 -0.67
N THR A 155 -13.04 4.03 0.47
CA THR A 155 -13.26 3.20 1.67
C THR A 155 -13.94 4.01 2.78
N THR A 156 -14.28 5.28 2.50
CA THR A 156 -14.90 6.18 3.46
C THR A 156 -16.32 5.71 3.77
N PRO A 157 -16.64 5.32 5.01
CA PRO A 157 -17.93 4.71 5.32
C PRO A 157 -19.14 5.60 4.98
N SER A 158 -19.03 6.92 5.19
CA SER A 158 -20.10 7.87 4.87
C SER A 158 -20.37 7.95 3.36
N GLU A 159 -19.32 8.00 2.54
CA GLU A 159 -19.44 8.07 1.08
C GLU A 159 -20.00 6.77 0.50
N ILE A 160 -19.54 5.62 1.03
CA ILE A 160 -20.08 4.31 0.64
C ILE A 160 -21.58 4.24 0.93
N LEU A 161 -22.02 4.74 2.09
CA LEU A 161 -23.43 4.75 2.45
C LEU A 161 -24.25 5.66 1.52
N GLU A 162 -23.73 6.84 1.17
CA GLU A 162 -24.36 7.74 0.20
C GLU A 162 -24.48 7.11 -1.19
N GLN A 163 -23.45 6.39 -1.65
CA GLN A 163 -23.47 5.67 -2.92
C GLN A 163 -24.52 4.56 -2.91
N GLN A 164 -24.63 3.80 -1.82
CA GLN A 164 -25.64 2.75 -1.65
C GLN A 164 -27.07 3.33 -1.69
N ASN A 165 -27.29 4.46 -1.02
CA ASN A 165 -28.59 5.14 -1.01
C ASN A 165 -28.96 5.65 -2.42
N LYS A 166 -28.02 6.29 -3.13
CA LYS A 166 -28.24 6.74 -4.52
C LYS A 166 -28.54 5.57 -5.46
N ALA A 167 -27.83 4.46 -5.32
CA ALA A 167 -28.08 3.26 -6.11
C ALA A 167 -29.48 2.66 -5.86
N ALA A 168 -29.94 2.66 -4.60
CA ALA A 168 -31.28 2.22 -4.23
C ALA A 168 -32.37 3.14 -4.82
N GLU A 169 -32.19 4.46 -4.74
CA GLU A 169 -33.13 5.44 -5.31
C GLU A 169 -33.27 5.30 -6.84
N ILE A 170 -32.18 5.02 -7.55
CA ILE A 170 -32.20 4.79 -9.02
C ILE A 170 -32.93 3.48 -9.37
N SER A 171 -32.81 2.45 -8.53
CA SER A 171 -33.50 1.17 -8.74
C SER A 171 -35.01 1.22 -8.48
N ASP A 172 -35.47 2.19 -7.68
CA ASP A 172 -36.89 2.43 -7.39
C ASP A 172 -37.57 3.39 -8.39
N VAL A 173 -36.85 3.86 -9.43
CA VAL A 173 -37.47 4.64 -10.51
C VAL A 173 -38.28 3.68 -11.41
N PRO A 174 -39.62 3.82 -11.49
CA PRO A 174 -40.43 2.95 -12.35
C PRO A 174 -40.01 3.13 -13.81
N PRO A 175 -40.02 2.04 -14.62
CA PRO A 175 -39.62 2.13 -16.02
C PRO A 175 -40.45 3.17 -16.76
N ILE A 176 -39.77 4.03 -17.52
CA ILE A 176 -40.40 5.05 -18.36
C ILE A 176 -41.40 4.32 -19.26
N SER A 177 -42.68 4.65 -19.12
CA SER A 177 -43.74 4.06 -19.93
C SER A 177 -43.47 4.41 -21.39
N PRO A 178 -43.55 3.45 -22.33
CA PRO A 178 -43.33 3.74 -23.74
C PRO A 178 -44.33 4.81 -24.20
N PRO A 179 -43.92 5.72 -25.10
CA PRO A 179 -44.80 6.78 -25.58
C PRO A 179 -46.07 6.17 -26.19
N PRO A 180 -47.24 6.79 -25.99
CA PRO A 180 -48.49 6.26 -26.51
C PRO A 180 -48.41 6.20 -28.03
N ASN A 181 -48.68 5.01 -28.60
CA ASN A 181 -48.73 4.79 -30.04
C ASN A 181 -49.67 5.83 -30.69
N GLN A 182 -49.11 6.66 -31.57
CA GLN A 182 -49.86 7.46 -32.54
C GLN A 182 -50.02 6.67 -33.84
#